data_AF-A0A537J606-F1
#
_entry.id   AF-A0A537J606-F1
#
_cell.length_a   1.000
_cell.length_b   1.000
_cell.length_c   1.000
_cell.angle_alpha   90.00
_cell.angle_beta   90.00
_cell.angle_gamma   90.00
#
_symmetry.space_group_name_H-M   'P 1'
#
loop_
_entity.id
_entity.type
_entity.pdbx_description
1 polymer ?
#
loop_
_entity_poly.entity_id
_entity_poly.type
_entity_poly.pdbx_seq_one_letter_code
_entity_poly.pdbx_strand_id
1 'polypeptide(L)'
;MLRSETQSLECPAIALLALRDMYNDPDARFKSEEQAEAVQMALQGENDLLVILPTGGGKSLAFQLPAYIEKGQTTVVIIPFVALIEEMEGRCKDLGLSCHIWRKSDALTGPPNTQILLVAVEHAVSPDFQQFLVQSESAEMLARVVLDECHVVLMHRDFRGVLRRLASVIRCVSVQLISLTATLPIEMEERLKIILGCERWKVIRNERERPEIKYKVEILAEARSIRDLNREVGKLLRSKLPEFEDDDRAIVYCLQREWAEDLAKYLNEKFSEEVCMTYHAKMDISERREAYTRWKEGDIVALIATSALGTGIDHSSVRLVTHHGHANSMIDFCQETGRAGRDGNSAECVTLFWPEIIQFTDWIKREDRDSVLQWIEGTGCRRAAIGRYLNGIGQGCLSMARGELCDRCEKVLGSTEMRSINRRKEKTGRGMDLAEKEVREAMDIKEMIRELRGHCTLCWVHKRKGFDSHQLEKCK
;
A
#
# COMPACT_ATOMS: atom_id res chain seq x y z
N MET A 1 -24.42 13.95 28.37
CA MET A 1 -24.20 12.62 28.99
C MET A 1 -25.19 11.58 28.44
N LEU A 2 -25.43 11.55 27.11
CA LEU A 2 -26.31 10.62 26.40
C LEU A 2 -25.69 10.20 25.05
N ARG A 3 -24.35 10.02 25.02
CA ARG A 3 -23.60 9.62 23.81
C ARG A 3 -23.04 8.19 23.89
N SER A 4 -23.32 7.41 24.93
CA SER A 4 -22.41 6.32 25.33
C SER A 4 -22.85 4.87 25.12
N GLU A 5 -24.04 4.53 24.60
CA GLU A 5 -24.46 3.11 24.64
C GLU A 5 -25.00 2.49 23.34
N THR A 6 -25.23 3.26 22.27
CA THR A 6 -25.76 2.69 20.99
C THR A 6 -24.79 2.72 19.81
N GLN A 7 -23.65 3.43 19.87
CA GLN A 7 -22.75 3.57 18.70
C GLN A 7 -21.75 2.41 18.49
N SER A 8 -21.51 1.56 19.48
CA SER A 8 -20.42 0.57 19.40
C SER A 8 -20.76 -0.69 18.60
N LEU A 9 -22.05 -1.02 18.40
CA LEU A 9 -22.50 -2.25 17.73
C LEU A 9 -23.03 -2.02 16.29
N GLU A 10 -23.28 -0.78 15.87
CA GLU A 10 -23.85 -0.44 14.54
C GLU A 10 -22.82 0.05 13.50
N CYS A 11 -21.63 0.45 13.94
CA CYS A 11 -20.60 1.08 13.10
C CYS A 11 -20.14 0.21 11.90
N PRO A 12 -19.91 -1.12 12.03
CA PRO A 12 -19.42 -1.92 10.90
C PRO A 12 -20.42 -2.08 9.76
N ALA A 13 -21.72 -2.22 10.09
CA ALA A 13 -22.76 -2.38 9.08
C ALA A 13 -23.03 -1.06 8.34
N ILE A 14 -23.06 0.06 9.06
CA ILE A 14 -23.22 1.40 8.47
C ILE A 14 -22.03 1.72 7.57
N ALA A 15 -20.80 1.47 8.03
CA ALA A 15 -19.60 1.71 7.22
C ALA A 15 -19.60 0.87 5.93
N LEU A 16 -20.01 -0.40 5.99
CA LEU A 16 -20.12 -1.24 4.79
C LEU A 16 -21.23 -0.79 3.83
N LEU A 17 -22.37 -0.34 4.34
CA LEU A 17 -23.44 0.20 3.49
C LEU A 17 -23.00 1.50 2.82
N ALA A 18 -22.35 2.40 3.56
CA ALA A 18 -21.80 3.63 3.02
C ALA A 18 -20.67 3.37 2.02
N LEU A 19 -19.85 2.33 2.22
CA LEU A 19 -18.83 1.90 1.26
C LEU A 19 -19.46 1.55 -0.09
N ARG A 20 -20.52 0.73 -0.06
CA ARG A 20 -21.24 0.29 -1.26
C ARG A 20 -21.93 1.44 -1.97
N ASP A 21 -22.50 2.37 -1.21
CA ASP A 21 -23.12 3.59 -1.72
C ASP A 21 -22.08 4.52 -2.37
N MET A 22 -20.97 4.80 -1.68
CA MET A 22 -19.90 5.68 -2.16
C MET A 22 -19.24 5.15 -3.44
N TYR A 23 -19.06 3.83 -3.57
CA TYR A 23 -18.55 3.21 -4.80
C TYR A 23 -19.63 2.93 -5.85
N ASN A 24 -20.91 3.14 -5.53
CA ASN A 24 -22.04 2.72 -6.34
C ASN A 24 -21.94 1.23 -6.76
N ASP A 25 -21.53 0.38 -5.81
CA ASP A 25 -21.31 -1.05 -6.00
C ASP A 25 -21.85 -1.85 -4.79
N PRO A 26 -22.94 -2.62 -4.93
CA PRO A 26 -23.51 -3.42 -3.84
C PRO A 26 -22.57 -4.55 -3.39
N ASP A 27 -21.61 -4.94 -4.22
CA ASP A 27 -20.65 -5.99 -3.93
C ASP A 27 -19.32 -5.47 -3.39
N ALA A 28 -19.16 -4.15 -3.24
CA ALA A 28 -18.00 -3.56 -2.59
C ALA A 28 -17.77 -4.14 -1.18
N ARG A 29 -16.52 -4.48 -0.89
CA ARG A 29 -16.05 -4.98 0.42
C ARG A 29 -14.76 -4.26 0.79
N PHE A 30 -14.46 -4.22 2.08
CA PHE A 30 -13.12 -3.86 2.54
C PHE A 30 -12.10 -4.87 2.00
N LYS A 31 -10.94 -4.38 1.55
CA LYS A 31 -9.85 -5.20 1.01
C LYS A 31 -9.20 -6.08 2.08
N SER A 32 -9.26 -5.66 3.35
CA SER A 32 -8.76 -6.42 4.48
C SER A 32 -9.50 -6.06 5.77
N GLU A 33 -9.32 -6.89 6.80
CA GLU A 33 -9.87 -6.64 8.14
C GLU A 33 -9.27 -5.37 8.75
N GLU A 34 -7.97 -5.13 8.55
CA GLU A 34 -7.26 -3.95 9.03
C GLU A 34 -7.75 -2.66 8.35
N GLN A 35 -8.16 -2.73 7.06
CA GLN A 35 -8.78 -1.58 6.39
C GLN A 35 -10.15 -1.26 7.02
N ALA A 36 -10.96 -2.30 7.31
CA ALA A 36 -12.25 -2.12 7.97
C ALA A 36 -12.08 -1.57 9.39
N GLU A 37 -11.12 -2.09 10.15
CA GLU A 37 -10.76 -1.62 11.49
C GLU A 37 -10.32 -0.15 11.45
N ALA A 38 -9.48 0.24 10.48
CA ALA A 38 -9.03 1.63 10.33
C ALA A 38 -10.19 2.59 10.10
N VAL A 39 -11.14 2.25 9.22
CA VAL A 39 -12.36 3.03 8.99
C VAL A 39 -13.21 3.11 10.25
N GLN A 40 -13.41 1.99 10.94
CA GLN A 40 -14.23 1.93 12.15
C GLN A 40 -13.64 2.81 13.26
N MET A 41 -12.33 2.73 13.50
CA MET A 41 -11.67 3.55 14.52
C MET A 41 -11.61 5.03 14.12
N ALA A 42 -11.56 5.34 12.83
CA ALA A 42 -11.63 6.71 12.32
C ALA A 42 -13.02 7.34 12.57
N LEU A 43 -14.10 6.56 12.40
CA LEU A 43 -15.47 6.97 12.71
C LEU A 43 -15.73 7.10 14.22
N GLN A 44 -15.06 6.29 15.05
CA GLN A 44 -15.18 6.40 16.51
C GLN A 44 -14.53 7.68 17.04
N GLY A 45 -13.42 8.13 16.43
CA GLY A 45 -12.75 9.37 16.80
C GLY A 45 -12.08 9.39 18.18
N GLU A 46 -12.00 8.25 18.88
CA GLU A 46 -11.54 8.19 20.29
C GLU A 46 -10.01 8.19 20.48
N ASN A 47 -9.26 7.71 19.48
CA ASN A 47 -7.81 7.53 19.56
C ASN A 47 -7.16 8.06 18.28
N ASP A 48 -5.96 8.62 18.40
CA ASP A 48 -5.12 8.81 17.22
C ASP A 48 -4.78 7.45 16.60
N LEU A 49 -4.60 7.42 15.28
CA LEU A 49 -4.35 6.19 14.53
C LEU A 49 -3.02 6.25 13.79
N LEU A 50 -2.34 5.11 13.74
CA LEU A 50 -1.29 4.82 12.78
C LEU A 50 -1.75 3.64 11.93
N VAL A 51 -1.99 3.89 10.65
CA VAL A 51 -2.52 2.90 9.73
C VAL A 51 -1.42 2.55 8.73
N ILE A 52 -0.89 1.34 8.86
CA ILE A 52 0.20 0.79 8.06
C ILE A 52 -0.37 -0.29 7.16
N LEU A 53 -0.77 0.08 5.94
CA LEU A 53 -1.26 -0.86 4.93
C LEU A 53 -0.37 -0.80 3.69
N PRO A 54 -0.16 -1.92 2.98
CA PRO A 54 0.68 -1.95 1.78
C PRO A 54 0.19 -0.96 0.72
N THR A 55 1.07 -0.60 -0.21
CA THR A 55 0.70 0.18 -1.39
C THR A 55 -0.40 -0.56 -2.17
N GLY A 56 -1.46 0.16 -2.57
CA GLY A 56 -2.67 -0.45 -3.15
C GLY A 56 -3.66 -1.06 -2.14
N GLY A 57 -3.27 -1.18 -0.86
CA GLY A 57 -4.10 -1.71 0.24
C GLY A 57 -5.26 -0.81 0.67
N GLY A 58 -5.45 0.33 0.01
CA GLY A 58 -6.62 1.20 0.23
C GLY A 58 -6.57 2.05 1.49
N LYS A 59 -5.38 2.54 1.87
CA LYS A 59 -5.17 3.46 3.01
C LYS A 59 -6.09 4.69 2.99
N SER A 60 -6.31 5.26 1.81
CA SER A 60 -7.14 6.48 1.67
C SER A 60 -8.58 6.28 2.14
N LEU A 61 -9.09 5.05 2.11
CA LEU A 61 -10.44 4.75 2.61
C LEU A 61 -10.60 5.08 4.10
N ALA A 62 -9.51 5.02 4.88
CA ALA A 62 -9.50 5.35 6.31
C ALA A 62 -9.88 6.80 6.62
N PHE A 63 -9.86 7.70 5.61
CA PHE A 63 -10.36 9.07 5.76
C PHE A 63 -11.46 9.43 4.78
N GLN A 64 -11.48 8.82 3.58
CA GLN A 64 -12.50 9.10 2.56
C GLN A 64 -13.89 8.66 3.00
N LEU A 65 -14.01 7.43 3.52
CA LEU A 65 -15.31 6.90 3.94
C LEU A 65 -15.84 7.59 5.20
N PRO A 66 -15.03 7.88 6.24
CA PRO A 66 -15.48 8.73 7.34
C PRO A 66 -15.97 10.11 6.87
N ALA A 67 -15.23 10.79 5.98
CA ALA A 67 -15.65 12.08 5.42
C ALA A 67 -16.95 11.99 4.59
N TYR A 68 -17.20 10.85 3.94
CA TYR A 68 -18.45 10.59 3.21
C TYR A 68 -19.66 10.50 4.13
N ILE A 69 -19.49 9.83 5.28
CA ILE A 69 -20.54 9.60 6.29
C ILE A 69 -20.82 10.86 7.11
N GLU A 70 -19.78 11.55 7.56
CA GLU A 70 -19.85 12.70 8.48
C GLU A 70 -20.05 14.03 7.74
N LYS A 71 -21.19 14.15 7.07
CA LYS A 71 -21.53 15.37 6.32
C LYS A 71 -21.60 16.58 7.25
N GLY A 72 -21.05 17.71 6.77
CA GLY A 72 -21.05 18.98 7.51
C GLY A 72 -19.76 19.24 8.31
N GLN A 73 -18.85 18.28 8.37
CA GLN A 73 -17.51 18.48 8.91
C GLN A 73 -16.44 18.28 7.82
N THR A 74 -15.26 18.84 8.07
CA THR A 74 -14.10 18.79 7.19
C THR A 74 -13.05 17.85 7.76
N THR A 75 -12.58 16.94 6.92
CA THR A 75 -11.36 16.16 7.13
C THR A 75 -10.20 16.85 6.43
N VAL A 76 -9.18 17.24 7.18
CA VAL A 76 -7.97 17.86 6.64
C VAL A 76 -6.95 16.77 6.32
N VAL A 77 -6.40 16.73 5.11
CA VAL A 77 -5.39 15.76 4.69
C VAL A 77 -4.11 16.49 4.29
N ILE A 78 -3.06 16.28 5.07
CA ILE A 78 -1.74 16.86 4.85
C ILE A 78 -0.91 15.88 4.02
N ILE A 79 -0.39 16.38 2.89
CA ILE A 79 0.36 15.59 1.90
C ILE A 79 1.81 16.11 1.84
N PRO A 80 2.82 15.30 2.17
CA PRO A 80 4.22 15.71 2.09
C PRO A 80 4.72 15.98 0.66
N PHE A 81 4.13 15.31 -0.33
CA PHE A 81 4.54 15.39 -1.73
C PHE A 81 3.47 16.03 -2.61
N VAL A 82 3.71 17.28 -3.02
CA VAL A 82 2.77 18.14 -3.76
C VAL A 82 2.35 17.56 -5.11
N ALA A 83 3.19 16.74 -5.74
CA ALA A 83 3.02 16.29 -7.13
C ALA A 83 1.70 15.56 -7.43
N LEU A 84 0.93 15.17 -6.40
CA LEU A 84 -0.25 14.30 -6.49
C LEU A 84 -1.48 14.87 -5.84
N ILE A 85 -1.40 16.10 -5.34
CA ILE A 85 -2.52 16.71 -4.64
C ILE A 85 -3.73 16.85 -5.58
N GLU A 86 -3.49 17.13 -6.86
CA GLU A 86 -4.53 17.23 -7.91
C GLU A 86 -5.14 15.85 -8.25
N GLU A 87 -4.33 14.79 -8.31
CA GLU A 87 -4.84 13.43 -8.55
C GLU A 87 -5.66 12.92 -7.35
N MET A 88 -5.23 13.21 -6.13
CA MET A 88 -5.99 12.91 -4.93
C MET A 88 -7.32 13.67 -4.91
N GLU A 89 -7.32 14.95 -5.32
CA GLU A 89 -8.53 15.76 -5.46
C GLU A 89 -9.50 15.13 -6.48
N GLY A 90 -9.01 14.76 -7.66
CA GLY A 90 -9.79 14.08 -8.69
C GLY A 90 -10.44 12.80 -8.16
N ARG A 91 -9.66 11.91 -7.54
CA ARG A 91 -10.18 10.66 -6.95
C ARG A 91 -11.22 10.90 -5.86
N CYS A 92 -11.08 11.95 -5.04
CA CYS A 92 -12.10 12.26 -4.04
C CYS A 92 -13.40 12.75 -4.71
N LYS A 93 -13.30 13.59 -5.75
CA LYS A 93 -14.46 14.07 -6.51
C LYS A 93 -15.17 12.94 -7.26
N ASP A 94 -14.43 11.98 -7.80
CA ASP A 94 -14.98 10.78 -8.46
C ASP A 94 -15.80 9.91 -7.49
N LEU A 95 -15.48 9.94 -6.20
CA LEU A 95 -16.24 9.28 -5.12
C LEU A 95 -17.41 10.13 -4.58
N GLY A 96 -17.72 11.25 -5.24
CA GLY A 96 -18.79 12.15 -4.82
C GLY A 96 -18.47 12.99 -3.58
N LEU A 97 -17.21 13.04 -3.13
CA LEU A 97 -16.79 13.87 -2.01
C LEU A 97 -16.49 15.29 -2.49
N SER A 98 -17.02 16.30 -1.79
CA SER A 98 -16.53 17.66 -1.98
C SER A 98 -15.09 17.74 -1.47
N CYS A 99 -14.19 18.16 -2.36
CA CYS A 99 -12.76 18.21 -2.12
C CYS A 99 -12.19 19.53 -2.64
N HIS A 100 -11.31 20.15 -1.86
CA HIS A 100 -10.62 21.40 -2.21
C HIS A 100 -9.15 21.33 -1.79
N ILE A 101 -8.29 21.94 -2.59
CA ILE A 101 -6.87 22.09 -2.28
C ILE A 101 -6.64 23.46 -1.63
N TRP A 102 -6.09 23.47 -0.42
CA TRP A 102 -5.74 24.70 0.29
C TRP A 102 -4.74 25.54 -0.51
N ARG A 103 -5.12 26.79 -0.75
CA ARG A 103 -4.32 27.82 -1.40
C ARG A 103 -4.09 28.98 -0.44
N LYS A 104 -3.03 29.75 -0.69
CA LYS A 104 -2.70 30.93 0.12
C LYS A 104 -3.84 31.97 0.17
N SER A 105 -4.69 32.05 -0.86
CA SER A 105 -5.89 32.90 -0.89
C SER A 105 -6.93 32.53 0.17
N ASP A 106 -6.97 31.26 0.57
CA ASP A 106 -7.96 30.72 1.50
C ASP A 106 -7.71 31.21 2.92
N ALA A 107 -6.48 31.65 3.24
CA ALA A 107 -6.16 32.31 4.50
C ALA A 107 -6.99 33.59 4.75
N LEU A 108 -7.39 34.29 3.69
CA LEU A 108 -8.14 35.55 3.78
C LEU A 108 -9.65 35.36 3.73
N THR A 109 -10.10 34.36 2.95
CA THR A 109 -11.52 34.18 2.58
C THR A 109 -12.16 32.96 3.23
N GLY A 110 -11.35 32.08 3.80
CA GLY A 110 -11.75 30.72 4.16
C GLY A 110 -11.85 29.82 2.93
N PRO A 111 -11.57 28.51 3.06
CA PRO A 111 -11.85 27.56 1.99
C PRO A 111 -13.38 27.39 1.84
N PRO A 112 -13.86 26.93 0.67
CA PRO A 112 -15.26 26.56 0.50
C PRO A 112 -15.65 25.43 1.47
N ASN A 113 -16.94 25.34 1.79
CA ASN A 113 -17.45 24.22 2.60
C ASN A 113 -17.19 22.89 1.87
N THR A 114 -16.30 22.08 2.43
CA THR A 114 -15.75 20.88 1.79
C THR A 114 -15.65 19.74 2.81
N GLN A 115 -15.87 18.51 2.36
CA GLN A 115 -15.70 17.31 3.18
C GLN A 115 -14.23 16.96 3.34
N ILE A 116 -13.42 17.21 2.30
CA ILE A 116 -11.98 16.98 2.31
C ILE A 116 -11.24 18.27 1.94
N LEU A 117 -10.29 18.68 2.77
CA LEU A 117 -9.36 19.76 2.50
C LEU A 117 -7.94 19.18 2.37
N LEU A 118 -7.40 19.19 1.15
CA LEU A 118 -6.03 18.73 0.88
C LEU A 118 -5.04 19.87 1.09
N VAL A 119 -3.95 19.62 1.78
CA VAL A 119 -2.96 20.65 2.15
C VAL A 119 -1.57 20.12 1.92
N ALA A 120 -0.80 20.76 1.05
CA ALA A 120 0.60 20.45 0.91
C ALA A 120 1.36 20.85 2.19
N VAL A 121 2.35 20.05 2.59
CA VAL A 121 3.02 20.22 3.89
C VAL A 121 3.69 21.60 4.06
N GLU A 122 4.20 22.20 2.99
CA GLU A 122 4.77 23.54 3.00
C GLU A 122 3.74 24.63 3.35
N HIS A 123 2.46 24.40 3.04
CA HIS A 123 1.36 25.28 3.44
C HIS A 123 0.83 24.93 4.82
N ALA A 124 0.84 23.64 5.18
CA ALA A 124 0.37 23.15 6.48
C ALA A 124 1.20 23.70 7.66
N VAL A 125 2.43 24.16 7.43
CA VAL A 125 3.28 24.75 8.48
C VAL A 125 3.14 26.27 8.63
N SER A 126 2.25 26.90 7.86
CA SER A 126 2.04 28.34 7.90
C SER A 126 1.22 28.78 9.14
N PRO A 127 1.47 29.99 9.69
CA PRO A 127 0.62 30.54 10.77
C PRO A 127 -0.86 30.64 10.37
N ASP A 128 -1.12 31.04 9.13
CA ASP A 128 -2.47 31.23 8.61
C ASP A 128 -3.26 29.91 8.62
N PHE A 129 -2.62 28.82 8.21
CA PHE A 129 -3.23 27.50 8.25
C PHE A 129 -3.46 27.01 9.70
N GLN A 130 -2.50 27.25 10.59
CA GLN A 130 -2.65 26.93 12.01
C GLN A 130 -3.86 27.69 12.62
N GLN A 131 -4.02 28.97 12.29
CA GLN A 131 -5.17 29.76 12.73
C GLN A 131 -6.49 29.18 12.18
N PHE A 132 -6.52 28.81 10.89
CA PHE A 132 -7.67 28.16 10.28
C PHE A 132 -8.07 26.86 10.99
N LEU A 133 -7.10 26.00 11.35
CA LEU A 133 -7.37 24.76 12.08
C LEU A 133 -8.05 25.02 13.44
N VAL A 134 -7.48 25.94 14.23
CA VAL A 134 -8.03 26.29 15.55
C VAL A 134 -9.45 26.87 15.44
N GLN A 135 -9.68 27.74 14.44
CA GLN A 135 -11.00 28.31 14.20
C GLN A 135 -12.02 27.25 13.76
N SER A 136 -11.60 26.32 12.88
CA SER A 136 -12.46 25.24 12.39
C SER A 136 -12.83 24.25 13.49
N GLU A 137 -11.90 23.92 14.39
CA GLU A 137 -12.19 23.10 15.58
C GLU A 137 -13.14 23.83 16.53
N SER A 138 -12.89 25.11 16.82
CA SER A 138 -13.73 25.91 17.71
C SER A 138 -15.17 26.07 17.19
N ALA A 139 -15.35 26.02 15.88
CA ALA A 139 -16.65 26.03 15.21
C ALA A 139 -17.30 24.64 15.06
N GLU A 140 -16.68 23.59 15.61
CA GLU A 140 -17.11 22.18 15.49
C GLU A 140 -17.17 21.66 14.03
N MET A 141 -16.47 22.34 13.12
CA MET A 141 -16.42 22.02 11.69
C MET A 141 -15.27 21.07 11.34
N LEU A 142 -14.24 20.96 12.17
CA LEU A 142 -13.11 20.06 11.93
C LEU A 142 -13.41 18.66 12.51
N ALA A 143 -13.47 17.63 11.65
CA ALA A 143 -13.66 16.25 12.10
C ALA A 143 -12.35 15.61 12.57
N ARG A 144 -11.30 15.74 11.76
CA ARG A 144 -10.00 15.08 11.97
C ARG A 144 -8.91 15.67 11.10
N VAL A 145 -7.66 15.38 11.45
CA VAL A 145 -6.48 15.66 10.65
C VAL A 145 -5.84 14.34 10.22
N VAL A 146 -5.42 14.27 8.96
CA VAL A 146 -4.77 13.10 8.36
C VAL A 146 -3.38 13.52 7.90
N LEU A 147 -2.36 12.75 8.25
CA LEU A 147 -1.00 12.90 7.74
C LEU A 147 -0.68 11.72 6.83
N ASP A 148 -0.70 11.95 5.53
CA ASP A 148 -0.31 10.95 4.54
C ASP A 148 1.21 10.81 4.48
N GLU A 149 1.70 9.64 4.10
CA GLU A 149 3.12 9.27 4.09
C GLU A 149 3.89 9.73 5.34
N CYS A 150 3.32 9.46 6.52
CA CYS A 150 3.81 9.98 7.81
C CYS A 150 5.26 9.59 8.14
N HIS A 151 5.79 8.52 7.53
CA HIS A 151 7.18 8.08 7.70
C HIS A 151 8.20 9.13 7.22
N VAL A 152 7.81 10.06 6.33
CA VAL A 152 8.65 11.16 5.84
C VAL A 152 9.16 12.03 6.99
N VAL A 153 8.38 12.15 8.08
CA VAL A 153 8.74 12.83 9.33
C VAL A 153 10.04 12.33 9.94
N LEU A 154 10.35 11.05 9.76
CA LEU A 154 11.54 10.43 10.32
C LEU A 154 12.73 10.50 9.35
N MET A 155 12.44 10.40 8.05
CA MET A 155 13.44 10.01 7.05
C MET A 155 14.05 11.18 6.28
N HIS A 156 13.26 12.19 5.94
CA HIS A 156 13.73 13.23 5.03
C HIS A 156 14.48 14.34 5.77
N ARG A 157 15.79 14.49 5.50
CA ARG A 157 16.67 15.47 6.18
C ARG A 157 16.18 16.91 6.00
N ASP A 158 15.81 17.27 4.77
CA ASP A 158 15.36 18.62 4.41
C ASP A 158 14.04 19.02 5.07
N PHE A 159 13.28 18.03 5.56
CA PHE A 159 12.01 18.26 6.20
C PHE A 159 12.09 18.36 7.72
N ARG A 160 13.25 18.15 8.37
CA ARG A 160 13.33 18.14 9.84
C ARG A 160 12.92 19.45 10.51
N GLY A 161 13.12 20.58 9.84
CA GLY A 161 12.66 21.90 10.31
C GLY A 161 11.17 22.11 10.08
N VAL A 162 10.71 21.82 8.86
CA VAL A 162 9.30 21.91 8.44
C VAL A 162 8.42 20.97 9.28
N LEU A 163 8.83 19.72 9.48
CA LEU A 163 8.03 18.69 10.14
C LEU A 163 8.00 18.79 11.66
N ARG A 164 9.02 19.38 12.29
CA ARG A 164 8.92 19.78 13.72
C ARG A 164 7.82 20.82 13.91
N ARG A 165 7.73 21.79 12.99
CA ARG A 165 6.64 22.76 12.99
C ARG A 165 5.31 22.10 12.64
N LEU A 166 5.30 21.15 11.72
CA LEU A 166 4.09 20.39 11.37
C LEU A 166 3.48 19.71 12.58
N ALA A 167 4.27 19.00 13.38
CA ALA A 167 3.77 18.35 14.60
C ALA A 167 3.11 19.37 15.54
N SER A 168 3.73 20.55 15.73
CA SER A 168 3.15 21.63 16.53
C SER A 168 1.86 22.20 15.94
N VAL A 169 1.73 22.26 14.61
CA VAL A 169 0.50 22.74 13.95
C VAL A 169 -0.61 21.70 14.05
N ILE A 170 -0.33 20.43 13.76
CA ILE A 170 -1.32 19.35 13.87
C ILE A 170 -1.81 19.19 15.31
N ARG A 171 -0.96 19.45 16.30
CA ARG A 171 -1.30 19.38 17.73
C ARG A 171 -1.77 20.68 18.36
N CYS A 172 -2.00 21.72 17.57
CA CYS A 172 -2.71 22.90 18.06
C CYS A 172 -4.23 22.67 18.18
N VAL A 173 -4.71 21.54 17.67
CA VAL A 173 -6.09 21.05 17.77
C VAL A 173 -6.12 19.69 18.47
N SER A 174 -7.27 19.35 19.03
CA SER A 174 -7.53 18.13 19.81
C SER A 174 -8.26 17.03 19.04
N VAL A 175 -8.71 17.30 17.81
CA VAL A 175 -9.33 16.29 16.93
C VAL A 175 -8.39 15.12 16.66
N GLN A 176 -8.97 13.98 16.28
CA GLN A 176 -8.23 12.76 15.95
C GLN A 176 -7.18 13.01 14.85
N LEU A 177 -5.95 12.54 15.07
CA LEU A 177 -4.91 12.41 14.04
C LEU A 177 -4.89 10.99 13.47
N ILE A 178 -4.97 10.88 12.14
CA ILE A 178 -4.76 9.63 11.42
C ILE A 178 -3.45 9.73 10.62
N SER A 179 -2.46 8.92 10.97
CA SER A 179 -1.17 8.83 10.26
C SER A 179 -1.17 7.64 9.32
N LEU A 180 -0.90 7.85 8.03
CA LEU A 180 -0.94 6.80 7.00
C LEU A 180 0.46 6.54 6.43
N THR A 181 0.81 5.27 6.22
CA THR A 181 2.07 4.88 5.57
C THR A 181 2.02 3.44 5.07
N ALA A 182 2.83 3.09 4.08
CA ALA A 182 2.98 1.68 3.65
C ALA A 182 4.17 0.96 4.29
N THR A 183 5.18 1.71 4.73
CA THR A 183 6.55 1.17 4.87
C THR A 183 7.25 1.69 6.12
N LEU A 184 6.52 1.76 7.25
CA LEU A 184 7.13 2.14 8.53
C LEU A 184 7.54 0.87 9.31
N PRO A 185 8.84 0.67 9.59
CA PRO A 185 9.31 -0.40 10.47
C PRO A 185 8.79 -0.27 11.91
N ILE A 186 8.56 -1.40 12.59
CA ILE A 186 8.10 -1.41 14.00
C ILE A 186 9.02 -0.58 14.91
N GLU A 187 10.34 -0.69 14.73
CA GLU A 187 11.33 0.04 15.53
C GLU A 187 11.21 1.58 15.43
N MET A 188 10.51 2.07 14.41
CA MET A 188 10.33 3.50 14.15
C MET A 188 8.99 4.05 14.65
N GLU A 189 8.05 3.19 15.04
CA GLU A 189 6.71 3.60 15.49
C GLU A 189 6.80 4.51 16.71
N GLU A 190 7.45 4.06 17.79
CA GLU A 190 7.52 4.84 19.04
C GLU A 190 8.17 6.21 18.83
N ARG A 191 9.17 6.28 17.94
CA ARG A 191 9.79 7.56 17.58
C ARG A 191 8.80 8.50 16.88
N LEU A 192 7.99 7.98 15.96
CA LEU A 192 6.96 8.76 15.29
C LEU A 192 5.88 9.22 16.27
N LYS A 193 5.46 8.34 17.20
CA LYS A 193 4.52 8.65 18.28
C LYS A 193 4.93 9.91 19.03
N ILE A 194 6.18 9.91 19.49
CA ILE A 194 6.78 10.98 20.30
C ILE A 194 6.85 12.27 19.47
N ILE A 195 7.32 12.20 18.23
CA ILE A 195 7.45 13.39 17.37
C ILE A 195 6.09 14.02 17.08
N LEU A 196 5.07 13.20 16.80
CA LEU A 196 3.71 13.67 16.54
C LEU A 196 2.94 14.00 17.82
N GLY A 197 3.49 13.77 19.02
CA GLY A 197 2.83 14.07 20.28
C GLY A 197 1.55 13.28 20.52
N CYS A 198 1.49 12.00 20.08
CA CYS A 198 0.30 11.17 20.25
C CYS A 198 0.31 10.49 21.64
N GLU A 199 -0.64 10.82 22.51
CA GLU A 199 -0.77 10.16 23.83
C GLU A 199 -1.48 8.80 23.72
N ARG A 200 -2.66 8.80 23.09
CA ARG A 200 -3.50 7.61 22.85
C ARG A 200 -3.43 7.22 21.39
N TRP A 201 -2.45 6.38 21.06
CA TRP A 201 -2.17 5.97 19.70
C TRP A 201 -2.46 4.49 19.48
N LYS A 202 -3.24 4.17 18.46
CA LYS A 202 -3.57 2.80 18.06
C LYS A 202 -2.92 2.50 16.72
N VAL A 203 -2.17 1.40 16.67
CA VAL A 203 -1.46 0.96 15.48
C VAL A 203 -2.27 -0.15 14.83
N ILE A 204 -2.61 0.06 13.55
CA ILE A 204 -3.27 -0.90 12.69
C ILE A 204 -2.28 -1.24 11.59
N ARG A 205 -1.79 -2.48 11.58
CA ARG A 205 -0.75 -2.93 10.66
C ARG A 205 -1.22 -4.16 9.92
N ASN A 206 -1.23 -4.07 8.59
CA ASN A 206 -1.40 -5.24 7.75
C ASN A 206 -0.03 -5.83 7.43
N GLU A 207 0.25 -7.00 7.99
CA GLU A 207 1.51 -7.73 7.85
C GLU A 207 1.53 -8.66 6.63
N ARG A 208 0.49 -8.65 5.79
CA ARG A 208 0.42 -9.54 4.62
C ARG A 208 1.51 -9.17 3.63
N GLU A 209 2.35 -10.17 3.36
CA GLU A 209 3.33 -10.14 2.29
C GLU A 209 2.62 -10.04 0.93
N ARG A 210 3.35 -9.57 -0.09
CA ARG A 210 2.90 -9.53 -1.49
C ARG A 210 3.23 -10.88 -2.15
N PRO A 211 2.32 -11.89 -2.17
CA PRO A 211 2.63 -13.20 -2.74
C PRO A 211 2.90 -13.17 -4.23
N GLU A 212 2.37 -12.19 -4.95
CA GLU A 212 2.47 -12.02 -6.39
C GLU A 212 3.84 -11.50 -6.86
N ILE A 213 4.68 -10.98 -5.95
CA ILE A 213 5.98 -10.40 -6.32
C ILE A 213 7.09 -11.44 -6.24
N LYS A 214 7.79 -11.70 -7.34
CA LYS A 214 9.02 -12.48 -7.37
C LYS A 214 10.23 -11.59 -7.10
N TYR A 215 10.91 -11.79 -5.97
CA TYR A 215 12.15 -11.06 -5.64
C TYR A 215 13.40 -11.80 -6.14
N LYS A 216 14.25 -11.11 -6.90
CA LYS A 216 15.50 -11.64 -7.45
C LYS A 216 16.64 -10.65 -7.30
N VAL A 217 17.84 -11.16 -7.01
CA VAL A 217 19.07 -10.36 -7.04
C VAL A 217 20.09 -11.04 -7.93
N GLU A 218 20.66 -10.27 -8.86
CA GLU A 218 21.77 -10.69 -9.69
C GLU A 218 23.02 -9.91 -9.29
N ILE A 219 24.00 -10.63 -8.71
CA ILE A 219 25.29 -10.05 -8.37
C ILE A 219 26.18 -10.10 -9.61
N LEU A 220 26.55 -8.93 -10.12
CA LEU A 220 27.33 -8.74 -11.32
C LEU A 220 28.82 -8.62 -10.99
N ALA A 221 29.43 -9.72 -10.52
CA ALA A 221 30.82 -9.74 -10.06
C ALA A 221 31.86 -9.39 -11.15
N GLU A 222 31.52 -9.62 -12.42
CA GLU A 222 32.40 -9.32 -13.56
C GLU A 222 32.15 -7.93 -14.17
N ALA A 223 31.15 -7.18 -13.69
CA ALA A 223 30.95 -5.81 -14.12
C ALA A 223 32.13 -4.94 -13.67
N ARG A 224 32.47 -3.95 -14.50
CA ARG A 224 33.59 -3.03 -14.28
C ARG A 224 33.14 -1.57 -14.30
N SER A 225 31.90 -1.31 -14.69
CA SER A 225 31.36 0.04 -14.86
C SER A 225 29.84 0.08 -14.78
N ILE A 226 29.30 1.28 -14.57
CA ILE A 226 27.86 1.59 -14.67
C ILE A 226 27.28 1.15 -16.03
N ARG A 227 28.06 1.27 -17.12
CA ARG A 227 27.64 0.84 -18.46
C ARG A 227 27.36 -0.67 -18.55
N ASP A 228 28.00 -1.47 -17.69
CA ASP A 228 27.75 -2.89 -17.63
C ASP A 228 26.38 -3.18 -17.00
N LEU A 229 25.98 -2.41 -15.97
CA LEU A 229 24.60 -2.45 -15.46
C LEU A 229 23.59 -2.03 -16.53
N ASN A 230 23.85 -0.96 -17.29
CA ASN A 230 22.97 -0.56 -18.40
C ASN A 230 22.72 -1.72 -19.37
N ARG A 231 23.79 -2.45 -19.71
CA ARG A 231 23.71 -3.61 -20.59
C ARG A 231 22.90 -4.76 -19.99
N GLU A 232 23.05 -5.03 -18.70
CA GLU A 232 22.25 -6.05 -18.02
C GLU A 232 20.77 -5.65 -17.90
N VAL A 233 20.45 -4.38 -17.62
CA VAL A 233 19.06 -3.87 -17.70
C VAL A 233 18.50 -4.09 -19.10
N GLY A 234 19.25 -3.75 -20.15
CA GLY A 234 18.81 -3.95 -21.52
C GLY A 234 18.58 -5.43 -21.88
N LYS A 235 19.38 -6.36 -21.36
CA LYS A 235 19.16 -7.81 -21.53
C LYS A 235 17.90 -8.26 -20.79
N LEU A 236 17.72 -7.81 -19.55
CA LEU A 236 16.55 -8.13 -18.74
C LEU A 236 15.26 -7.66 -19.42
N LEU A 237 15.19 -6.39 -19.83
CA LEU A 237 14.05 -5.86 -20.58
C LEU A 237 13.80 -6.66 -21.86
N ARG A 238 14.82 -6.92 -22.69
CA ARG A 238 14.66 -7.75 -23.90
C ARG A 238 14.09 -9.13 -23.62
N SER A 239 14.43 -9.74 -22.48
CA SER A 239 13.91 -11.04 -22.12
C SER A 239 12.46 -11.00 -21.59
N LYS A 240 12.05 -9.86 -21.01
CA LYS A 240 10.76 -9.70 -20.33
C LYS A 240 9.67 -9.12 -21.24
N LEU A 241 10.02 -8.19 -22.12
CA LEU A 241 9.05 -7.53 -23.01
C LEU A 241 8.22 -8.49 -23.87
N PRO A 242 8.73 -9.63 -24.37
CA PRO A 242 7.90 -10.59 -25.09
C PRO A 242 6.82 -11.27 -24.24
N GLU A 243 6.93 -11.22 -22.90
CA GLU A 243 5.95 -11.74 -21.94
C GLU A 243 4.87 -10.70 -21.58
N PHE A 244 5.04 -9.44 -22.00
CA PHE A 244 4.17 -8.33 -21.60
C PHE A 244 2.92 -8.27 -22.48
N GLU A 245 1.76 -8.05 -21.86
CA GLU A 245 0.54 -7.62 -22.52
C GLU A 245 0.56 -6.11 -22.81
N ASP A 246 -0.40 -5.61 -23.60
CA ASP A 246 -0.46 -4.21 -24.02
C ASP A 246 -0.54 -3.21 -22.86
N ASP A 247 -1.15 -3.59 -21.72
CA ASP A 247 -1.21 -2.76 -20.51
C ASP A 247 0.00 -2.95 -19.59
N ASP A 248 0.86 -3.96 -19.84
CA ASP A 248 1.96 -4.26 -18.93
C ASP A 248 3.07 -3.22 -19.01
N ARG A 249 3.62 -2.87 -17.83
CA ARG A 249 4.63 -1.83 -17.70
C ARG A 249 5.85 -2.27 -16.91
N ALA A 250 6.97 -1.59 -17.17
CA ALA A 250 8.20 -1.70 -16.41
C ALA A 250 8.61 -0.38 -15.76
N ILE A 251 9.29 -0.48 -14.62
CA ILE A 251 9.94 0.66 -13.95
C ILE A 251 11.40 0.27 -13.66
N VAL A 252 12.34 1.15 -13.98
CA VAL A 252 13.76 0.99 -13.64
C VAL A 252 14.20 2.12 -12.72
N TYR A 253 14.63 1.77 -11.51
CA TYR A 253 15.12 2.70 -10.51
C TYR A 253 16.64 2.87 -10.58
N CYS A 254 17.08 4.12 -10.74
CA CYS A 254 18.46 4.57 -10.73
C CYS A 254 18.72 5.49 -9.53
N LEU A 255 19.91 5.40 -8.94
CA LEU A 255 20.29 6.24 -7.80
C LEU A 255 20.59 7.70 -8.17
N GLN A 256 21.09 7.92 -9.39
CA GLN A 256 21.46 9.25 -9.90
C GLN A 256 20.70 9.57 -11.19
N ARG A 257 20.49 10.87 -11.43
CA ARG A 257 19.73 11.34 -12.60
C ARG A 257 20.50 11.11 -13.88
N GLU A 258 21.80 11.37 -13.82
CA GLU A 258 22.75 11.16 -14.89
C GLU A 258 22.75 9.69 -15.33
N TRP A 259 22.64 8.75 -14.39
CA TRP A 259 22.54 7.32 -14.72
C TRP A 259 21.20 6.95 -15.35
N ALA A 260 20.11 7.60 -14.92
CA ALA A 260 18.79 7.41 -15.52
C ALA A 260 18.76 7.91 -16.98
N GLU A 261 19.33 9.09 -17.23
CA GLU A 261 19.45 9.70 -18.56
C GLU A 261 20.34 8.84 -19.48
N ASP A 262 21.51 8.42 -19.01
CA ASP A 262 22.43 7.55 -19.75
C ASP A 262 21.78 6.19 -20.07
N LEU A 263 21.04 5.62 -19.12
CA LEU A 263 20.34 4.36 -19.31
C LEU A 263 19.20 4.49 -20.32
N ALA A 264 18.37 5.53 -20.22
CA ALA A 264 17.26 5.74 -21.15
C ALA A 264 17.77 5.90 -22.59
N LYS A 265 18.83 6.70 -22.78
CA LYS A 265 19.51 6.83 -24.07
C LYS A 265 20.02 5.48 -24.59
N TYR A 266 20.74 4.73 -23.75
CA TYR A 266 21.25 3.41 -24.12
C TYR A 266 20.12 2.44 -24.53
N LEU A 267 19.01 2.41 -23.80
CA LEU A 267 17.89 1.52 -24.08
C LEU A 267 17.23 1.89 -25.41
N ASN A 268 16.85 3.15 -25.62
CA ASN A 268 16.20 3.57 -26.86
C ASN A 268 17.09 3.34 -28.10
N GLU A 269 18.40 3.60 -28.01
CA GLU A 269 19.36 3.24 -29.06
C GLU A 269 19.40 1.72 -29.30
N LYS A 270 19.38 0.92 -28.23
CA LYS A 270 19.53 -0.53 -28.32
C LYS A 270 18.28 -1.24 -28.85
N PHE A 271 17.10 -0.69 -28.58
CA PHE A 271 15.82 -1.19 -29.10
C PHE A 271 15.47 -0.60 -30.48
N SER A 272 16.19 0.45 -30.93
CA SER A 272 15.94 1.14 -32.21
C SER A 272 14.54 1.79 -32.29
N GLU A 273 13.94 2.06 -31.13
CA GLU A 273 12.67 2.77 -30.96
C GLU A 273 12.62 3.38 -29.56
N GLU A 274 11.69 4.31 -29.34
CA GLU A 274 11.50 4.95 -28.03
C GLU A 274 10.70 4.03 -27.11
N VAL A 275 11.39 3.15 -26.38
CA VAL A 275 10.76 2.21 -25.42
C VAL A 275 10.63 2.79 -24.02
N CYS A 276 11.36 3.86 -23.72
CA CYS A 276 11.41 4.43 -22.38
C CYS A 276 11.68 5.93 -22.34
N MET A 277 11.27 6.55 -21.22
CA MET A 277 11.56 7.94 -20.89
C MET A 277 12.07 8.05 -19.45
N THR A 278 12.80 9.12 -19.15
CA THR A 278 13.26 9.41 -17.80
C THR A 278 12.16 10.01 -16.93
N TYR A 279 12.28 9.85 -15.61
CA TYR A 279 11.44 10.53 -14.63
C TYR A 279 12.24 10.91 -13.38
N HIS A 280 12.54 12.20 -13.22
CA HIS A 280 13.23 12.69 -12.02
C HIS A 280 12.86 14.11 -11.63
N ALA A 281 13.15 14.47 -10.37
CA ALA A 281 12.72 15.74 -9.77
C ALA A 281 13.23 17.01 -10.47
N LYS A 282 14.31 16.93 -11.28
CA LYS A 282 14.85 18.06 -12.06
C LYS A 282 14.15 18.32 -13.41
N MET A 283 13.30 17.40 -13.87
CA MET A 283 12.51 17.61 -15.09
C MET A 283 11.42 18.64 -14.84
N ASP A 284 11.03 19.34 -15.89
CA ASP A 284 9.89 20.24 -15.85
C ASP A 284 8.60 19.46 -15.58
N ILE A 285 7.63 20.13 -14.95
CA ILE A 285 6.35 19.51 -14.58
C ILE A 285 5.64 18.95 -15.82
N SER A 286 5.71 19.67 -16.95
CA SER A 286 5.15 19.24 -18.24
C SER A 286 5.82 17.97 -18.76
N GLU A 287 7.16 17.90 -18.71
CA GLU A 287 7.92 16.72 -19.17
C GLU A 287 7.63 15.49 -18.31
N ARG A 288 7.56 15.66 -16.98
CA ARG A 288 7.17 14.56 -16.08
C ARG A 288 5.76 14.06 -16.37
N ARG A 289 4.82 14.99 -16.61
CA ARG A 289 3.44 14.66 -16.95
C ARG A 289 3.37 13.92 -18.28
N GLU A 290 4.11 14.36 -19.29
CA GLU A 290 4.19 13.70 -20.59
C GLU A 290 4.75 12.29 -20.45
N ALA A 291 5.92 12.12 -19.82
CA ALA A 291 6.54 10.82 -19.62
C ALA A 291 5.61 9.84 -18.88
N TYR A 292 4.94 10.31 -17.83
CA TYR A 292 3.96 9.49 -17.11
C TYR A 292 2.73 9.15 -17.96
N THR A 293 2.20 10.10 -18.73
CA THR A 293 1.02 9.88 -19.58
C THR A 293 1.32 8.86 -20.67
N ARG A 294 2.41 9.06 -21.40
CA ARG A 294 2.87 8.14 -22.46
C ARG A 294 3.14 6.74 -21.92
N TRP A 295 3.76 6.65 -20.75
CA TRP A 295 3.95 5.37 -20.08
C TRP A 295 2.63 4.75 -19.65
N LYS A 296 1.71 5.52 -19.08
CA LYS A 296 0.41 4.99 -18.66
C LYS A 296 -0.41 4.48 -19.84
N GLU A 297 -0.44 5.24 -20.94
CA GLU A 297 -1.21 4.94 -22.16
C GLU A 297 -0.58 3.85 -23.03
N GLY A 298 0.71 3.54 -22.83
CA GLY A 298 1.40 2.44 -23.51
C GLY A 298 2.23 2.85 -24.72
N ASP A 299 2.37 4.15 -24.97
CA ASP A 299 3.29 4.69 -25.98
C ASP A 299 4.76 4.33 -25.68
N ILE A 300 5.09 4.16 -24.40
CA ILE A 300 6.38 3.65 -23.94
C ILE A 300 6.14 2.58 -22.87
N VAL A 301 7.00 1.57 -22.81
CA VAL A 301 6.82 0.43 -21.91
C VAL A 301 7.52 0.59 -20.57
N ALA A 302 8.58 1.42 -20.51
CA ALA A 302 9.40 1.57 -19.31
C ALA A 302 9.58 3.04 -18.88
N LEU A 303 9.50 3.28 -17.56
CA LEU A 303 9.96 4.53 -16.95
C LEU A 303 11.31 4.31 -16.26
N ILE A 304 12.29 5.13 -16.61
CA ILE A 304 13.63 5.13 -15.99
C ILE A 304 13.69 6.27 -14.98
N ALA A 305 13.64 5.95 -13.70
CA ALA A 305 13.37 6.94 -12.67
C ALA A 305 14.37 6.93 -11.52
N THR A 306 14.46 8.05 -10.82
CA THR A 306 15.08 8.07 -9.49
C THR A 306 14.03 7.90 -8.39
N SER A 307 14.43 7.99 -7.12
CA SER A 307 13.50 8.00 -5.97
C SER A 307 12.43 9.11 -6.04
N ALA A 308 12.55 10.05 -6.99
CA ALA A 308 11.49 11.00 -7.34
C ALA A 308 10.20 10.31 -7.85
N LEU A 309 10.27 9.06 -8.32
CA LEU A 309 9.11 8.20 -8.59
C LEU A 309 8.54 7.60 -7.29
N GLY A 310 8.52 8.41 -6.23
CA GLY A 310 8.27 7.98 -4.85
C GLY A 310 6.79 7.97 -4.48
N THR A 311 5.96 8.74 -5.17
CA THR A 311 4.53 8.83 -4.84
C THR A 311 3.70 8.94 -6.13
N GLY A 312 2.56 8.26 -6.18
CA GLY A 312 1.48 8.58 -7.12
C GLY A 312 1.43 7.90 -8.49
N ILE A 313 2.46 7.15 -8.87
CA ILE A 313 2.26 6.19 -9.94
C ILE A 313 1.27 5.12 -9.46
N ASP A 314 0.11 5.10 -10.12
CA ASP A 314 -0.98 4.14 -9.92
C ASP A 314 -1.34 3.49 -11.25
N HIS A 315 -0.45 2.59 -11.68
CA HIS A 315 -0.72 1.67 -12.77
C HIS A 315 -0.81 0.25 -12.18
N SER A 316 -1.88 -0.48 -12.51
CA SER A 316 -2.19 -1.79 -11.94
C SER A 316 -1.28 -2.90 -12.46
N SER A 317 -0.84 -2.78 -13.72
CA SER A 317 -0.20 -3.82 -14.52
C SER A 317 1.33 -3.68 -14.60
N VAL A 318 2.00 -3.25 -13.52
CA VAL A 318 3.47 -3.18 -13.50
C VAL A 318 4.05 -4.59 -13.30
N ARG A 319 4.60 -5.19 -14.36
CA ARG A 319 5.16 -6.56 -14.37
C ARG A 319 6.63 -6.64 -14.00
N LEU A 320 7.38 -5.57 -14.21
CA LEU A 320 8.81 -5.54 -13.89
C LEU A 320 9.16 -4.26 -13.13
N VAL A 321 9.77 -4.44 -11.96
CA VAL A 321 10.49 -3.35 -11.27
C VAL A 321 11.96 -3.77 -11.16
N THR A 322 12.85 -2.94 -11.65
CA THR A 322 14.29 -3.22 -11.61
C THR A 322 15.06 -2.13 -10.91
N HIS A 323 16.02 -2.52 -10.08
CA HIS A 323 17.01 -1.61 -9.52
C HIS A 323 18.30 -1.69 -10.32
N HIS A 324 18.69 -0.57 -10.92
CA HIS A 324 20.00 -0.36 -11.51
C HIS A 324 21.00 -0.06 -10.38
N GLY A 325 21.52 -1.12 -9.76
CA GLY A 325 22.34 -1.06 -8.56
C GLY A 325 21.58 -1.52 -7.33
N HIS A 326 21.35 -0.61 -6.38
CA HIS A 326 20.57 -0.85 -5.17
C HIS A 326 19.62 0.32 -4.90
N ALA A 327 18.64 0.14 -4.02
CA ALA A 327 17.79 1.23 -3.53
C ALA A 327 18.53 2.11 -2.51
N ASN A 328 18.03 3.32 -2.26
CA ASN A 328 18.61 4.25 -1.28
C ASN A 328 18.54 3.72 0.16
N SER A 329 17.42 3.10 0.51
CA SER A 329 17.17 2.49 1.80
C SER A 329 16.23 1.29 1.65
N MET A 330 16.10 0.49 2.70
CA MET A 330 15.19 -0.66 2.66
C MET A 330 13.72 -0.22 2.60
N ILE A 331 13.41 0.99 3.09
CA ILE A 331 12.09 1.59 2.97
C ILE A 331 11.81 2.00 1.52
N ASP A 332 12.76 2.67 0.88
CA ASP A 332 12.66 3.01 -0.54
C ASP A 332 12.47 1.74 -1.38
N PHE A 333 13.28 0.70 -1.12
CA PHE A 333 13.15 -0.59 -1.79
C PHE A 333 11.72 -1.18 -1.65
N CYS A 334 11.12 -1.13 -0.46
CA CYS A 334 9.76 -1.63 -0.24
C CYS A 334 8.71 -0.79 -0.97
N GLN A 335 8.86 0.53 -1.01
CA GLN A 335 7.94 1.42 -1.74
C GLN A 335 8.02 1.22 -3.25
N GLU A 336 9.25 1.14 -3.77
CA GLU A 336 9.58 0.98 -5.18
C GLU A 336 9.07 -0.37 -5.71
N THR A 337 9.40 -1.47 -5.02
CA THR A 337 8.90 -2.81 -5.39
C THR A 337 7.40 -2.97 -5.15
N GLY A 338 6.82 -2.24 -4.18
CA GLY A 338 5.38 -2.24 -3.91
C GLY A 338 4.51 -1.69 -5.05
N ARG A 339 5.11 -1.12 -6.10
CA ARG A 339 4.43 -0.72 -7.34
C ARG A 339 4.11 -1.89 -8.28
N ALA A 340 4.86 -2.98 -8.17
CA ALA A 340 4.67 -4.16 -8.99
C ALA A 340 3.35 -4.89 -8.64
N GLY A 341 2.70 -5.49 -9.64
CA GLY A 341 1.61 -6.46 -9.44
C GLY A 341 0.41 -5.96 -8.61
N ARG A 342 -0.05 -4.72 -8.80
CA ARG A 342 -1.16 -4.16 -8.00
C ARG A 342 -2.53 -4.76 -8.35
N ASP A 343 -2.65 -5.33 -9.54
CA ASP A 343 -3.75 -6.21 -9.97
C ASP A 343 -3.75 -7.59 -9.28
N GLY A 344 -2.70 -7.92 -8.52
CA GLY A 344 -2.51 -9.22 -7.87
C GLY A 344 -1.91 -10.29 -8.78
N ASN A 345 -1.57 -9.96 -10.03
CA ASN A 345 -0.89 -10.86 -10.96
C ASN A 345 0.62 -10.87 -10.72
N SER A 346 1.26 -11.94 -11.19
CA SER A 346 2.71 -12.15 -11.02
C SER A 346 3.51 -10.96 -11.57
N ALA A 347 4.47 -10.49 -10.79
CA ALA A 347 5.39 -9.44 -11.19
C ALA A 347 6.79 -9.71 -10.64
N GLU A 348 7.82 -9.33 -11.36
CA GLU A 348 9.22 -9.57 -10.97
C GLU A 348 9.89 -8.29 -10.48
N CYS A 349 10.58 -8.39 -9.35
CA CYS A 349 11.40 -7.33 -8.78
C CYS A 349 12.87 -7.78 -8.80
N VAL A 350 13.67 -7.20 -9.69
CA VAL A 350 15.06 -7.61 -9.95
C VAL A 350 16.05 -6.52 -9.55
N THR A 351 16.93 -6.83 -8.61
CA THR A 351 18.06 -5.96 -8.26
C THR A 351 19.32 -6.42 -9.01
N LEU A 352 19.81 -5.59 -9.93
CA LEU A 352 21.06 -5.82 -10.65
C LEU A 352 22.19 -5.12 -9.90
N PHE A 353 22.94 -5.88 -9.11
CA PHE A 353 23.89 -5.32 -8.13
C PHE A 353 25.34 -5.55 -8.55
N TRP A 354 26.05 -4.45 -8.78
CA TRP A 354 27.50 -4.44 -8.99
C TRP A 354 28.19 -3.98 -7.70
N PRO A 355 29.01 -4.80 -7.02
CA PRO A 355 29.55 -4.48 -5.70
C PRO A 355 30.30 -3.15 -5.61
N GLU A 356 31.09 -2.80 -6.62
CA GLU A 356 31.88 -1.57 -6.66
C GLU A 356 31.01 -0.32 -6.83
N ILE A 357 29.72 -0.45 -7.14
CA ILE A 357 28.77 0.68 -7.17
C ILE A 357 28.70 1.40 -5.82
N ILE A 358 29.01 0.71 -4.71
CA ILE A 358 29.03 1.27 -3.35
C ILE A 358 29.99 2.47 -3.28
N GLN A 359 31.09 2.45 -4.04
CA GLN A 359 32.08 3.54 -4.05
C GLN A 359 31.53 4.85 -4.64
N PHE A 360 30.45 4.77 -5.42
CA PHE A 360 29.79 5.91 -6.08
C PHE A 360 28.52 6.36 -5.32
N THR A 361 28.23 5.75 -4.19
CA THR A 361 27.00 5.96 -3.40
C THR A 361 27.30 6.27 -1.93
N ASP A 362 28.48 6.83 -1.67
CA ASP A 362 28.97 7.24 -0.35
C ASP A 362 28.13 8.36 0.29
N TRP A 363 27.46 9.18 -0.53
CA TRP A 363 26.52 10.22 -0.12
C TRP A 363 25.24 9.68 0.55
N ILE A 364 24.91 8.39 0.35
CA ILE A 364 23.81 7.73 1.06
C ILE A 364 24.28 7.42 2.49
N LYS A 365 23.45 7.71 3.49
CA LYS A 365 23.81 7.41 4.87
C LYS A 365 24.06 5.92 5.02
N ARG A 366 25.11 5.60 5.77
CA ARG A 366 25.50 4.22 6.02
C ARG A 366 24.37 3.36 6.60
N GLU A 367 23.62 3.86 7.58
CA GLU A 367 22.48 3.15 8.19
C GLU A 367 21.40 2.77 7.15
N ASP A 368 21.08 3.70 6.25
CA ASP A 368 20.08 3.51 5.20
C ASP A 368 20.57 2.47 4.18
N ARG A 369 21.84 2.59 3.74
CA ARG A 369 22.47 1.70 2.75
C ARG A 369 22.72 0.29 3.28
N ASP A 370 23.27 0.16 4.50
CA ASP A 370 23.69 -1.11 5.07
C ASP A 370 22.50 -2.09 5.21
N SER A 371 21.29 -1.58 5.49
CA SER A 371 20.06 -2.38 5.55
C SER A 371 19.71 -3.03 4.20
N VAL A 372 19.86 -2.27 3.10
CA VAL A 372 19.64 -2.79 1.74
C VAL A 372 20.72 -3.79 1.35
N LEU A 373 21.99 -3.47 1.64
CA LEU A 373 23.11 -4.36 1.36
C LEU A 373 22.99 -5.69 2.10
N GLN A 374 22.59 -5.66 3.38
CA GLN A 374 22.33 -6.88 4.15
C GLN A 374 21.23 -7.74 3.51
N TRP A 375 20.17 -7.10 2.97
CA TRP A 375 19.14 -7.82 2.22
C TRP A 375 19.70 -8.45 0.93
N ILE A 376 20.47 -7.68 0.15
CA ILE A 376 21.14 -8.11 -1.10
C ILE A 376 22.07 -9.31 -0.85
N GLU A 377 22.93 -9.22 0.16
CA GLU A 377 24.01 -10.16 0.45
C GLU A 377 23.61 -11.34 1.33
N GLY A 378 22.43 -11.31 1.96
CA GLY A 378 22.00 -12.37 2.86
C GLY A 378 21.96 -13.79 2.25
N THR A 379 21.46 -14.76 3.01
CA THR A 379 21.33 -16.14 2.50
C THR A 379 19.93 -16.72 2.69
N GLY A 380 19.12 -16.10 3.55
CA GLY A 380 17.74 -16.50 3.79
C GLY A 380 16.77 -16.05 2.70
N CYS A 381 15.51 -16.50 2.81
CA CYS A 381 14.41 -16.04 1.96
C CYS A 381 14.35 -14.50 1.87
N ARG A 382 14.31 -13.95 0.65
CA ARG A 382 14.23 -12.50 0.39
C ARG A 382 12.99 -11.88 1.04
N ARG A 383 11.84 -12.53 0.89
CA ARG A 383 10.55 -12.09 1.45
C ARG A 383 10.56 -12.06 2.98
N ALA A 384 11.07 -13.12 3.61
CA ALA A 384 11.18 -13.15 5.07
C ALA A 384 12.10 -12.04 5.60
N ALA A 385 13.13 -11.64 4.84
CA ALA A 385 13.98 -10.52 5.22
C ALA A 385 13.23 -9.16 5.16
N ILE A 386 12.37 -8.96 4.16
CA ILE A 386 11.49 -7.77 4.06
C ILE A 386 10.51 -7.74 5.25
N GLY A 387 9.80 -8.84 5.50
CA GLY A 387 8.88 -8.94 6.62
C GLY A 387 9.56 -8.68 7.96
N ARG A 388 10.73 -9.28 8.22
CA ARG A 388 11.49 -9.02 9.45
C ARG A 388 11.87 -7.55 9.61
N TYR A 389 12.25 -6.89 8.52
CA TYR A 389 12.61 -5.47 8.55
C TYR A 389 11.39 -4.59 8.88
N LEU A 390 10.25 -4.82 8.23
CA LEU A 390 9.05 -3.98 8.40
C LEU A 390 8.26 -4.31 9.68
N ASN A 391 8.11 -5.59 9.97
CA ASN A 391 7.16 -6.13 10.95
C ASN A 391 7.84 -6.88 12.10
N GLY A 392 9.18 -6.90 12.18
CA GLY A 392 9.92 -7.68 13.18
C GLY A 392 9.85 -9.21 12.99
N ILE A 393 8.85 -9.71 12.24
CA ILE A 393 8.64 -11.11 11.88
C ILE A 393 8.58 -11.27 10.36
N GLY A 394 9.15 -12.35 9.83
CA GLY A 394 9.23 -12.59 8.40
C GLY A 394 8.63 -13.90 7.98
N GLN A 395 7.55 -13.85 7.19
CA GLN A 395 6.99 -15.04 6.56
C GLN A 395 7.79 -15.38 5.29
N GLY A 396 8.22 -16.64 5.18
CA GLY A 396 9.02 -17.10 4.04
C GLY A 396 8.16 -17.42 2.82
N CYS A 397 8.78 -17.57 1.65
CA CYS A 397 8.04 -18.01 0.47
C CYS A 397 7.32 -19.35 0.67
N LEU A 398 7.94 -20.27 1.42
CA LEU A 398 7.42 -21.61 1.65
C LEU A 398 6.28 -21.67 2.67
N SER A 399 6.04 -20.61 3.46
CA SER A 399 4.88 -20.54 4.35
C SER A 399 3.63 -20.01 3.66
N MET A 400 3.75 -19.50 2.43
CA MET A 400 2.62 -19.03 1.64
C MET A 400 1.97 -20.20 0.89
N ALA A 401 0.65 -20.33 0.96
CA ALA A 401 -0.08 -21.39 0.26
C ALA A 401 0.01 -21.25 -1.28
N ARG A 402 0.02 -20.00 -1.78
CA ARG A 402 0.14 -19.62 -3.18
C ARG A 402 0.94 -18.31 -3.25
N GLY A 403 2.01 -18.27 -4.03
CA GLY A 403 2.84 -17.09 -4.22
C GLY A 403 4.16 -17.39 -4.92
N GLU A 404 4.71 -16.36 -5.55
CA GLU A 404 5.99 -16.35 -6.25
C GLU A 404 7.16 -16.62 -5.30
N LEU A 405 8.04 -17.52 -5.72
CA LEU A 405 9.24 -17.86 -4.99
C LEU A 405 10.35 -16.86 -5.31
N CYS A 406 11.01 -16.34 -4.27
CA CYS A 406 12.25 -15.59 -4.49
C CYS A 406 13.37 -16.49 -5.05
N ASP A 407 14.34 -15.85 -5.71
CA ASP A 407 15.53 -16.47 -6.31
C ASP A 407 16.21 -17.54 -5.43
N ARG A 408 16.35 -17.27 -4.13
CA ARG A 408 16.97 -18.20 -3.17
C ARG A 408 16.08 -19.40 -2.88
N CYS A 409 14.78 -19.20 -2.71
CA CYS A 409 13.83 -20.29 -2.45
C CYS A 409 13.66 -21.17 -3.69
N GLU A 410 13.68 -20.59 -4.90
CA GLU A 410 13.69 -21.36 -6.15
C GLU A 410 14.93 -22.25 -6.25
N LYS A 411 16.12 -21.72 -5.95
CA LYS A 411 17.36 -22.50 -5.95
C LYS A 411 17.29 -23.68 -4.97
N VAL A 412 16.77 -23.46 -3.76
CA VAL A 412 16.62 -24.53 -2.75
C VAL A 412 15.63 -25.61 -3.22
N LEU A 413 14.50 -25.23 -3.82
CA LEU A 413 13.56 -26.22 -4.38
C LEU A 413 14.10 -26.92 -5.63
N GLY A 414 14.90 -26.24 -6.44
CA GLY A 414 15.51 -26.79 -7.65
C GLY A 414 16.72 -27.69 -7.38
N SER A 415 17.45 -27.48 -6.26
CA SER A 415 18.61 -28.28 -5.88
C SER A 415 18.25 -29.54 -5.08
N THR A 416 17.04 -29.61 -4.54
CA THR A 416 16.55 -30.80 -3.83
C THR A 416 15.91 -31.75 -4.85
N GLU A 417 16.31 -33.03 -4.86
CA GLU A 417 15.67 -34.13 -5.61
C GLU A 417 14.19 -34.34 -5.21
N MET A 418 13.33 -33.38 -5.55
CA MET A 418 11.95 -33.30 -5.09
C MET A 418 10.96 -33.30 -6.26
N ARG A 419 11.30 -34.01 -7.35
CA ARG A 419 10.33 -34.51 -8.34
C ARG A 419 9.23 -35.38 -7.71
N SER A 420 9.42 -35.81 -6.46
CA SER A 420 8.48 -36.58 -5.64
C SER A 420 7.35 -35.74 -5.01
N ILE A 421 7.52 -34.42 -4.78
CA ILE A 421 6.46 -33.57 -4.22
C ILE A 421 5.57 -32.98 -5.30
N ASN A 422 6.10 -32.58 -6.48
CA ASN A 422 5.23 -32.12 -7.57
C ASN A 422 4.38 -33.26 -8.16
N ARG A 423 4.87 -34.52 -8.19
CA ARG A 423 4.01 -35.69 -8.47
C ARG A 423 2.97 -35.97 -7.38
N ARG A 424 3.19 -35.50 -6.14
CA ARG A 424 2.16 -35.55 -5.09
C ARG A 424 1.16 -34.40 -5.22
N LYS A 425 1.57 -33.18 -5.63
CA LYS A 425 0.66 -32.06 -5.90
C LYS A 425 -0.31 -32.34 -7.05
N GLU A 426 0.15 -32.99 -8.12
CA GLU A 426 -0.73 -33.47 -9.21
C GLU A 426 -1.67 -34.61 -8.76
N LYS A 427 -1.26 -35.44 -7.79
CA LYS A 427 -2.13 -36.48 -7.21
C LYS A 427 -3.09 -35.97 -6.13
N THR A 428 -2.78 -34.85 -5.47
CA THR A 428 -3.68 -34.16 -4.51
C THR A 428 -4.67 -33.20 -5.16
N GLY A 429 -4.71 -33.10 -6.50
CA GLY A 429 -5.83 -32.49 -7.22
C GLY A 429 -7.18 -33.20 -6.98
N ARG A 430 -7.17 -34.41 -6.41
CA ARG A 430 -8.37 -35.12 -5.92
C ARG A 430 -8.81 -34.74 -4.50
N GLY A 431 -8.04 -33.88 -3.81
CA GLY A 431 -8.38 -33.39 -2.47
C GLY A 431 -9.25 -32.13 -2.47
N MET A 432 -9.32 -31.40 -3.60
CA MET A 432 -10.21 -30.23 -3.73
C MET A 432 -11.69 -30.64 -3.77
N ASP A 433 -12.02 -31.83 -4.28
CA ASP A 433 -13.38 -32.37 -4.24
C ASP A 433 -13.87 -32.63 -2.81
N LEU A 434 -12.98 -32.91 -1.84
CA LEU A 434 -13.36 -33.14 -0.44
C LEU A 434 -13.59 -31.82 0.31
N ALA A 435 -12.79 -30.78 0.05
CA ALA A 435 -13.00 -29.46 0.63
C ALA A 435 -14.24 -28.76 0.04
N GLU A 436 -14.50 -28.90 -1.27
CA GLU A 436 -15.76 -28.44 -1.86
C GLU A 436 -16.96 -29.22 -1.32
N LYS A 437 -16.80 -30.52 -1.05
CA LYS A 437 -17.85 -31.35 -0.45
C LYS A 437 -18.09 -31.00 1.03
N GLU A 438 -17.04 -30.71 1.81
CA GLU A 438 -17.16 -30.22 3.19
C GLU A 438 -17.77 -28.82 3.27
N VAL A 439 -17.46 -27.92 2.32
CA VAL A 439 -18.09 -26.59 2.22
C VAL A 439 -19.56 -26.71 1.80
N ARG A 440 -19.88 -27.67 0.92
CA ARG A 440 -21.26 -27.95 0.49
C ARG A 440 -22.08 -28.63 1.60
N GLU A 441 -21.48 -29.55 2.36
CA GLU A 441 -22.06 -30.16 3.57
C GLU A 441 -22.21 -29.13 4.71
N ALA A 442 -21.30 -28.16 4.85
CA ALA A 442 -21.43 -27.07 5.81
C ALA A 442 -22.49 -26.01 5.42
N MET A 443 -22.71 -25.81 4.12
CA MET A 443 -23.86 -25.04 3.61
C MET A 443 -25.18 -25.77 3.90
N ASP A 444 -25.22 -27.08 3.68
CA ASP A 444 -26.38 -27.95 3.99
C ASP A 444 -26.73 -27.93 5.49
N ILE A 445 -25.73 -27.92 6.38
CA ILE A 445 -25.94 -27.80 7.84
C ILE A 445 -26.56 -26.46 8.22
N LYS A 446 -26.18 -25.34 7.58
CA LYS A 446 -26.78 -24.02 7.86
C LYS A 446 -28.22 -23.92 7.37
N GLU A 447 -28.54 -24.57 6.26
CA GLU A 447 -29.89 -24.64 5.71
C GLU A 447 -30.79 -25.57 6.58
N MET A 448 -30.25 -26.71 6.99
CA MET A 448 -30.86 -27.62 7.97
C MET A 448 -31.11 -26.94 9.33
N ILE A 449 -30.18 -26.12 9.83
CA ILE A 449 -30.37 -25.32 11.06
C ILE A 449 -31.46 -24.26 10.89
N ARG A 450 -31.66 -23.71 9.68
CA ARG A 450 -32.79 -22.80 9.40
C ARG A 450 -34.11 -23.53 9.38
N GLU A 451 -34.19 -24.71 8.77
CA GLU A 451 -35.41 -25.54 8.76
C GLU A 451 -35.79 -26.04 10.16
N LEU A 452 -34.80 -26.26 11.03
CA LEU A 452 -35.01 -26.67 12.43
C LEU A 452 -35.47 -25.52 13.35
N ARG A 453 -35.45 -24.25 12.91
CA ARG A 453 -35.99 -23.12 13.70
C ARG A 453 -37.52 -23.21 13.77
N GLY A 454 -38.03 -23.69 14.90
CA GLY A 454 -39.46 -23.82 15.18
C GLY A 454 -39.94 -25.27 15.33
N HIS A 455 -39.08 -26.25 15.06
CA HIS A 455 -39.42 -27.68 15.08
C HIS A 455 -38.63 -28.44 16.17
N CYS A 456 -39.20 -29.53 16.69
CA CYS A 456 -38.52 -30.39 17.66
C CYS A 456 -37.41 -31.22 16.99
N THR A 457 -36.15 -30.89 17.30
CA THR A 457 -34.94 -31.54 16.76
C THR A 457 -34.88 -33.04 17.05
N LEU A 458 -35.34 -33.49 18.22
CA LEU A 458 -35.39 -34.92 18.58
C LEU A 458 -36.37 -35.72 17.72
N CYS A 459 -37.56 -35.16 17.45
CA CYS A 459 -38.57 -35.81 16.61
C CYS A 459 -38.13 -35.90 15.14
N TRP A 460 -37.42 -34.87 14.65
CA TRP A 460 -36.84 -34.82 13.30
C TRP A 460 -35.75 -35.90 13.11
N VAL A 461 -34.79 -36.00 14.03
CA VAL A 461 -33.71 -37.02 13.98
C VAL A 461 -34.28 -38.44 13.98
N HIS A 462 -35.36 -38.69 14.72
CA HIS A 462 -36.00 -39.99 14.79
C HIS A 462 -37.12 -40.22 13.76
N LYS A 463 -37.33 -39.31 12.81
CA LYS A 463 -38.36 -39.37 11.75
C LYS A 463 -39.77 -39.70 12.27
N ARG A 464 -40.16 -39.13 13.42
CA ARG A 464 -41.50 -39.35 14.00
C ARG A 464 -42.55 -38.61 13.17
N LYS A 465 -43.71 -39.23 12.90
CA LYS A 465 -44.82 -38.58 12.16
C LYS A 465 -45.36 -37.38 12.96
N GLY A 466 -45.54 -36.23 12.30
CA GLY A 466 -46.09 -35.01 12.91
C GLY A 466 -45.09 -34.06 13.57
N PHE A 467 -43.79 -34.21 13.29
CA PHE A 467 -42.71 -33.39 13.91
C PHE A 467 -42.84 -31.89 13.61
N ASP A 468 -43.52 -31.53 12.52
CA ASP A 468 -43.73 -30.19 11.97
C ASP A 468 -44.58 -29.29 12.89
N SER A 469 -45.34 -29.90 13.82
CA SER A 469 -46.26 -29.20 14.73
C SER A 469 -45.83 -29.26 16.20
N HIS A 470 -44.67 -29.88 16.48
CA HIS A 470 -44.24 -30.24 17.82
C HIS A 470 -43.10 -29.35 18.31
N GLN A 471 -43.30 -28.62 19.41
CA GLN A 471 -42.26 -27.80 20.03
C GLN A 471 -41.37 -28.64 20.96
N LEU A 472 -40.05 -28.38 20.92
CA LEU A 472 -39.03 -29.13 21.69
C LEU A 472 -39.38 -29.24 23.18
N GLU A 473 -39.93 -28.18 23.76
CA GLU A 473 -40.30 -28.06 25.18
C GLU A 473 -41.43 -29.00 25.63
N LYS A 474 -42.19 -29.56 24.68
CA LYS A 474 -43.30 -30.50 24.93
C LYS A 474 -42.97 -31.93 24.52
N CYS A 475 -41.73 -32.22 24.15
CA CYS A 475 -41.27 -33.55 23.75
C CYS A 475 -41.04 -34.45 24.97
N LYS A 476 -41.90 -35.46 25.16
CA LYS A 476 -41.71 -36.52 26.16
C LYS A 476 -40.96 -37.71 25.59
#